data_AF-A0A7X0TZQ1-F1
#
_entry.id   AF-A0A7X0TZQ1-F1
#
_cell.length_a   1.000
_cell.length_b   1.000
_cell.length_c   1.000
_cell.angle_alpha   90.00
_cell.angle_beta   90.00
_cell.angle_gamma   90.00
#
_symmetry.space_group_name_H-M   'P 1'
#
loop_
_entity.id
_entity.type
_entity.pdbx_description
1 polymer ?
#
loop_
_entity_poly.entity_id
_entity_poly.type
_entity_poly.pdbx_seq_one_letter_code
_entity_poly.pdbx_strand_id
1 'polypeptide(L)' 'MLRLHPPLILLLRVARTEQQVPGYRIPPRTLVGCSLAVSNRIPEDFPRPDSFDPSRYARPREEDLVNRWT' A
#
# COMPACT_ATOMS: atom_id res chain seq x y z
N MET A 1 5.03 -8.00 -11.17
CA MET A 1 3.92 -7.60 -12.08
C MET A 1 2.75 -7.00 -11.31
N LEU A 2 2.22 -7.70 -10.29
CA LEU A 2 1.06 -7.26 -9.49
C LEU A 2 1.22 -5.88 -8.82
N ARG A 3 2.46 -5.47 -8.49
CA ARG A 3 2.74 -4.14 -7.93
C ARG A 3 2.37 -2.99 -8.89
N LEU A 4 2.78 -3.10 -10.15
CA LEU A 4 2.57 -2.04 -11.16
C LEU A 4 1.14 -2.05 -11.74
N HIS A 5 0.55 -3.24 -11.83
CA HIS A 5 -0.77 -3.47 -12.38
C HIS A 5 -1.60 -4.33 -11.42
N PRO A 6 -1.98 -3.78 -10.25
CA PRO A 6 -2.82 -4.51 -9.31
C PRO A 6 -4.22 -4.68 -9.95
N PRO A 7 -4.78 -5.90 -9.97
CA PRO A 7 -6.09 -6.15 -10.59
C PRO A 7 -7.23 -5.43 -9.86
N LEU A 8 -7.04 -5.09 -8.58
CA LEU A 8 -7.92 -4.25 -7.79
C LEU A 8 -7.14 -3.02 -7.33
N ILE A 9 -7.56 -1.83 -7.74
CA ILE A 9 -6.81 -0.60 -7.48
C ILE A 9 -7.19 0.10 -6.17
N LEU A 10 -8.39 -0.18 -5.64
CA LEU A 10 -8.94 0.50 -4.47
C LEU A 10 -9.66 -0.51 -3.57
N LEU A 11 -9.27 -0.56 -2.30
CA LEU A 11 -9.95 -1.34 -1.27
C LEU A 11 -10.83 -0.41 -0.44
N LEU A 12 -12.12 -0.71 -0.36
CA LEU A 12 -13.08 0.11 0.38
C LEU A 12 -13.59 -0.60 1.64
N ARG A 13 -13.75 0.15 2.72
CA ARG A 13 -14.36 -0.29 3.98
C ARG A 13 -15.21 0.82 4.58
N VAL A 14 -16.20 0.45 5.39
CA VAL A 14 -16.95 1.39 6.22
C VAL A 14 -16.52 1.20 7.67
N ALA A 15 -16.10 2.28 8.32
CA ALA A 15 -15.75 2.27 9.74
C ALA A 15 -16.98 1.88 10.58
N ARG A 16 -16.86 0.83 11.40
CA ARG A 16 -17.98 0.37 12.26
C ARG A 16 -18.07 1.13 13.57
N THR A 17 -16.93 1.53 14.09
CA THR A 17 -16.77 2.35 15.29
C THR A 17 -15.85 3.51 14.97
N GLU A 18 -15.70 4.43 15.92
CA GLU A 18 -14.71 5.49 15.78
C GLU A 18 -13.30 4.89 15.71
N GLN A 19 -12.48 5.38 14.79
CA GLN A 19 -11.08 4.97 14.62
C GLN A 19 -10.16 6.18 14.70
N GLN A 20 -8.92 5.96 15.12
CA GLN A 20 -7.87 6.97 15.09
C GLN A 20 -6.69 6.44 14.26
N VAL A 21 -6.33 7.16 13.20
CA VAL A 21 -5.34 6.75 12.19
C VAL A 21 -4.42 7.94 11.95
N PRO A 22 -3.09 7.81 12.14
CA PRO A 22 -2.11 8.90 12.07
C PRO A 22 -2.58 10.30 12.51
N GLY A 23 -3.22 10.41 13.68
CA GLY A 23 -3.75 11.68 14.21
C GLY A 23 -5.12 12.10 13.66
N TYR A 24 -5.61 11.47 12.61
CA TYR A 24 -6.95 11.68 12.06
C TYR A 24 -7.99 10.86 12.82
N ARG A 25 -9.11 11.51 13.16
CA ARG A 25 -10.30 10.85 13.70
C ARG A 25 -11.22 10.46 12.55
N ILE A 26 -11.60 9.19 12.49
CA ILE A 26 -12.53 8.63 11.51
C ILE A 26 -13.81 8.24 12.26
N PRO A 27 -14.93 8.96 12.06
CA PRO A 27 -16.20 8.63 12.69
C PRO A 27 -16.77 7.28 12.24
N PRO A 28 -17.66 6.65 13.04
CA PRO A 28 -18.46 5.52 12.57
C PRO A 28 -19.21 5.86 11.27
N ARG A 29 -19.43 4.84 10.44
CA ARG A 29 -20.11 4.91 9.14
C ARG A 29 -19.37 5.70 8.05
N THR A 30 -18.10 6.06 8.28
CA THR A 30 -17.25 6.71 7.26
C THR A 30 -16.76 5.68 6.24
N LEU A 31 -16.87 5.99 4.95
CA LEU A 31 -16.24 5.20 3.88
C LEU A 31 -14.74 5.53 3.82
N VAL A 32 -13.91 4.50 3.92
CA VAL A 32 -12.44 4.59 3.91
C VAL A 32 -11.92 3.79 2.72
N GLY A 33 -10.90 4.34 2.04
CA GLY A 33 -10.26 3.71 0.89
C GLY A 33 -8.74 3.58 1.07
N CYS A 34 -8.19 2.43 0.70
CA CYS A 34 -6.74 2.23 0.51
C CYS A 34 -6.45 1.98 -0.97
N SER A 35 -5.64 2.86 -1.59
CA SER A 35 -5.31 2.78 -3.01
C SER A 35 -4.06 1.93 -3.24
N LEU A 36 -4.24 0.71 -3.76
CA LEU A 36 -3.12 -0.14 -4.17
C LEU A 36 -2.37 0.45 -5.36
N ALA A 37 -3.04 1.22 -6.22
CA ALA A 37 -2.37 1.90 -7.33
C ALA A 37 -1.35 2.96 -6.86
N VAL A 38 -1.61 3.58 -5.71
CA VAL A 38 -0.72 4.58 -5.10
C VAL A 38 0.28 3.92 -4.16
N SER A 39 -0.18 3.13 -3.18
CA SER A 39 0.68 2.54 -2.15
C SER A 39 1.79 1.67 -2.74
N ASN A 40 1.52 0.94 -3.83
CA ASN A 40 2.53 0.13 -4.52
C ASN A 40 3.63 0.95 -5.22
N ARG A 41 3.54 2.28 -5.22
CA ARG A 41 4.45 3.20 -5.90
C ARG A 41 5.05 4.27 -4.99
N ILE A 42 4.91 4.13 -3.67
CA ILE A 42 5.56 5.00 -2.70
C ILE A 42 7.09 4.85 -2.89
N PRO A 43 7.83 5.92 -3.26
CA PRO A 43 9.26 5.83 -3.58
C PRO A 43 10.12 5.40 -2.39
N GLU A 44 9.71 5.74 -1.17
CA GLU A 44 10.38 5.39 0.08
C GLU A 44 10.44 3.87 0.27
N ASP A 45 9.36 3.17 -0.10
CA ASP A 45 9.29 1.71 -0.03
C ASP A 45 9.80 1.05 -1.31
N PHE A 46 9.53 1.66 -2.47
CA PHE A 46 9.86 1.10 -3.78
C PHE A 46 10.70 2.07 -4.61
N PRO A 47 12.05 2.12 -4.40
CA PRO A 47 12.93 3.00 -5.16
C PRO A 47 12.81 2.73 -6.67
N ARG A 48 12.64 3.75 -7.51
CA ARG A 48 12.22 3.62 -8.93
C ARG A 48 10.86 2.92 -9.07
N PRO A 49 9.78 3.51 -8.53
CA PRO A 49 8.51 2.83 -8.34
C PRO A 49 7.80 2.49 -9.66
N ASP A 50 8.02 3.22 -10.75
CA ASP A 50 7.37 2.90 -12.04
C ASP A 50 8.13 1.85 -12.87
N SER A 51 9.34 1.44 -12.44
CA SER A 51 10.13 0.44 -13.15
C SER A 51 9.70 -0.99 -12.83
N PHE A 52 9.52 -1.80 -13.88
CA PHE A 52 9.42 -3.25 -13.75
C PHE A 52 10.80 -3.84 -13.51
N ASP A 53 11.08 -4.21 -12.26
CA ASP A 53 12.36 -4.80 -11.83
C ASP A 53 12.05 -6.03 -10.95
N PRO A 54 12.06 -7.25 -11.51
CA PRO A 54 11.81 -8.48 -10.77
C PRO A 54 12.86 -8.79 -9.71
N SER A 55 14.08 -8.24 -9.86
CA SER A 55 15.21 -8.50 -8.96
C SER A 55 14.97 -7.97 -7.55
N ARG A 56 14.01 -7.06 -7.37
CA ARG A 56 13.55 -6.52 -6.07
C ARG A 56 13.18 -7.60 -5.05
N TYR A 57 12.59 -8.68 -5.53
CA TYR A 57 12.06 -9.76 -4.69
C TYR A 57 13.05 -10.91 -4.52
N ALA A 58 14.23 -10.80 -5.15
CA ALA A 58 15.28 -11.80 -5.07
C ALA A 58 16.34 -11.39 -4.03
N ARG A 59 17.12 -12.37 -3.57
CA ARG A 59 18.30 -12.08 -2.73
C ARG A 59 19.32 -11.23 -3.49
N PRO A 60 19.99 -10.28 -2.82
CA PRO A 60 19.89 -9.94 -1.39
C PRO A 60 18.87 -8.83 -1.08
N ARG A 61 18.06 -8.40 -2.05
CA ARG A 61 17.19 -7.22 -1.91
C ARG A 61 15.93 -7.51 -1.10
N GLU A 62 15.21 -8.59 -1.45
CA GLU A 62 14.03 -9.10 -0.72
C GLU A 62 13.10 -7.96 -0.22
N GLU A 63 12.81 -6.97 -1.07
CA GLU A 63 12.15 -5.70 -0.70
C GLU A 63 10.76 -5.90 -0.08
N ASP A 64 10.09 -7.01 -0.40
CA ASP A 64 8.81 -7.42 0.17
C ASP A 64 8.90 -7.90 1.62
N LEU A 65 10.07 -8.42 2.03
CA LEU A 65 10.32 -8.79 3.43
C LEU A 65 10.75 -7.60 4.27
N VAL A 66 11.47 -6.65 3.68
CA VAL A 66 11.97 -5.45 4.35
C VAL A 66 10.83 -4.48 4.66
N ASN A 67 9.89 -4.25 3.73
CA ASN A 67 8.85 -3.23 3.84
C ASN A 67 7.49 -3.80 4.29
N ARG A 68 7.50 -4.72 5.26
CA ARG A 68 6.28 -5.47 5.60
C ARG A 68 5.21 -4.62 6.31
N TRP A 69 5.61 -3.54 7.00
CA TRP A 69 4.73 -2.73 7.86
C TRP A 69 5.15 -1.25 8.06
N THR A 70 6.08 -0.76 7.24
CA THR A 70 6.41 0.67 7.14
C THR A 70 5.68 1.26 5.95
#